data_AF-A0AAJ1HXP2-F1
#
_entry.id   AF-A0AAJ1HXP2-F1
#
_cell.length_a   1.000
_cell.length_b   1.000
_cell.length_c   1.000
_cell.angle_alpha   90.00
_cell.angle_beta   90.00
_cell.angle_gamma   90.00
#
_symmetry.space_group_name_H-M   'P 1'
#
loop_
_entity.id
_entity.type
_entity.pdbx_description
1 polymer ?
#
loop_
_entity_poly.entity_id
_entity_poly.type
_entity_poly.pdbx_seq_one_letter_code
_entity_poly.pdbx_strand_id
1 'polypeptide(L)'
;MQAFRIVVIGAGQTGTPLLQQLLDAPFVQLLGVADLDLDQPGIALARARGVPVTTRFMDLVDAAVDIIIDVTGSPQVRESLRSKMVETGNTHTLIMHEAIALLMMSLSAGRLVTSKHSDLEYS
;
A
#
# COMPACT_ATOMS: atom_id res chain seq x y z
N MET A 1 19.61 11.20 6.46
CA MET A 1 18.18 11.49 6.71
C MET A 1 17.50 10.16 6.97
N GLN A 2 16.65 10.07 7.99
CA GLN A 2 15.83 8.89 8.22
C GLN A 2 14.69 8.91 7.20
N ALA A 3 14.67 7.95 6.28
CA ALA A 3 13.61 7.80 5.29
C ALA A 3 12.62 6.73 5.77
N PHE A 4 11.33 6.99 5.64
CA PHE A 4 10.30 5.98 5.91
C PHE A 4 10.38 4.90 4.82
N ARG A 5 10.62 3.67 5.22
CA ARG A 5 10.66 2.50 4.35
C ARG A 5 9.26 1.93 4.22
N ILE A 6 8.67 2.12 3.05
CA ILE A 6 7.26 1.85 2.82
C ILE A 6 7.10 0.74 1.78
N VAL A 7 6.10 -0.11 1.96
CA VAL A 7 5.57 -0.98 0.90
C VAL A 7 4.09 -0.69 0.73
N VAL A 8 3.60 -0.84 -0.51
CA VAL A 8 2.19 -0.61 -0.85
C VAL A 8 1.58 -1.90 -1.38
N ILE A 9 0.39 -2.26 -0.88
CA ILE A 9 -0.39 -3.41 -1.32
C ILE A 9 -1.72 -2.89 -1.86
N GLY A 10 -1.99 -3.19 -3.13
CA GLY A 10 -3.02 -2.57 -3.94
C GLY A 10 -2.47 -1.36 -4.71
N ALA A 11 -2.47 -1.45 -6.03
CA ALA A 11 -1.94 -0.46 -6.96
C ALA A 11 -2.98 -0.02 -8.00
N GLY A 12 -4.25 -0.30 -7.74
CA GLY A 12 -5.36 0.13 -8.57
C GLY A 12 -5.57 1.65 -8.59
N GLN A 13 -6.66 2.05 -9.24
CA GLN A 13 -7.01 3.47 -9.47
C GLN A 13 -7.10 4.28 -8.16
N THR A 14 -7.61 3.69 -7.08
CA THR A 14 -7.72 4.35 -5.77
C THR A 14 -6.36 4.59 -5.12
N GLY A 15 -5.44 3.63 -5.21
CA GLY A 15 -4.13 3.69 -4.55
C GLY A 15 -3.06 4.47 -5.33
N THR A 16 -3.23 4.60 -6.65
CA THR A 16 -2.23 5.23 -7.53
C THR A 16 -1.90 6.68 -7.17
N PRO A 17 -2.86 7.57 -6.82
CA PRO A 17 -2.51 8.93 -6.44
C PRO A 17 -1.70 8.99 -5.14
N LEU A 18 -1.99 8.14 -4.16
CA LEU A 18 -1.17 8.02 -2.95
C LEU A 18 0.24 7.52 -3.31
N LEU A 19 0.34 6.50 -4.15
CA LEU A 19 1.61 5.99 -4.64
C LEU A 19 2.46 7.07 -5.30
N GLN A 20 1.85 7.93 -6.13
CA GLN A 20 2.52 9.08 -6.74
C GLN A 20 3.09 10.03 -5.68
N GLN A 21 2.28 10.39 -4.68
CA GLN A 21 2.72 11.26 -3.58
C GLN A 21 3.87 10.65 -2.78
N LEU A 22 3.84 9.34 -2.53
CA LEU A 22 4.90 8.61 -1.84
C LEU A 22 6.21 8.61 -2.65
N LEU A 23 6.13 8.41 -3.96
CA LEU A 23 7.28 8.40 -4.87
C LEU A 23 7.93 9.77 -5.04
N ASP A 24 7.18 10.86 -4.85
CA ASP A 24 7.69 12.23 -4.97
C ASP A 24 8.18 12.79 -3.62
N ALA A 25 7.93 12.10 -2.51
CA ALA A 25 8.32 12.53 -1.18
C ALA A 25 9.80 12.18 -0.88
N PRO A 26 10.69 13.17 -0.64
CA PRO A 26 12.13 12.93 -0.45
C PRO A 26 12.48 12.18 0.85
N PHE A 27 11.52 12.05 1.75
CA PHE A 27 11.64 11.33 3.03
C PHE A 27 11.02 9.93 2.98
N VAL A 28 10.60 9.45 1.80
CA VAL A 28 10.04 8.11 1.60
C VAL A 28 10.99 7.28 0.74
N GLN A 29 11.27 6.07 1.18
CA GLN A 29 11.86 5.02 0.37
C GLN A 29 10.80 3.96 0.12
N LEU A 30 10.32 3.87 -1.12
CA LEU A 30 9.37 2.84 -1.50
C LEU A 30 10.13 1.54 -1.85
N LEU A 31 9.98 0.52 -1.02
CA LEU A 31 10.69 -0.76 -1.15
C LEU A 31 10.02 -1.71 -2.13
N GLY A 32 8.71 -1.59 -2.34
CA GLY A 32 7.99 -2.40 -3.31
C GLY A 32 6.50 -2.10 -3.36
N VAL A 33 5.87 -2.54 -4.45
CA VAL A 33 4.42 -2.47 -4.66
C VAL A 33 3.89 -3.84 -5.04
N ALA A 34 2.80 -4.27 -4.41
CA ALA A 34 2.13 -5.51 -4.76
C ALA A 34 0.71 -5.28 -5.25
N ASP A 35 0.35 -5.93 -6.35
CA ASP A 35 -1.03 -6.04 -6.84
C ASP A 35 -1.18 -7.37 -7.58
N LEU A 36 -2.37 -7.98 -7.52
CA LEU A 36 -2.65 -9.22 -8.25
C LEU A 36 -2.66 -8.99 -9.76
N ASP A 37 -3.03 -7.77 -10.19
CA ASP A 37 -3.04 -7.34 -11.58
C ASP A 37 -1.86 -6.39 -11.85
N LEU A 38 -0.89 -6.86 -12.63
CA LEU A 38 0.32 -6.10 -12.96
C LEU A 38 0.11 -5.06 -14.09
N ASP A 39 -1.10 -4.97 -14.65
CA ASP A 39 -1.48 -3.96 -15.64
C ASP A 39 -2.12 -2.72 -14.99
N GLN A 40 -2.22 -2.71 -13.65
CA GLN A 40 -2.77 -1.58 -12.91
C GLN A 40 -1.90 -0.32 -13.06
N PRO A 41 -2.51 0.87 -13.05
CA PRO A 41 -1.79 2.14 -13.24
C PRO A 41 -0.68 2.37 -12.20
N GLY A 42 -0.89 1.96 -10.95
CA GLY A 42 0.12 2.07 -9.91
C GLY A 42 1.32 1.14 -10.14
N ILE A 43 1.12 -0.03 -10.75
CA ILE A 43 2.21 -0.93 -11.12
C ILE A 43 3.06 -0.32 -12.23
N ALA A 44 2.43 0.23 -13.26
CA ALA A 44 3.14 0.94 -14.33
C ALA A 44 3.96 2.12 -13.77
N LEU A 45 3.37 2.91 -12.86
CA LEU A 45 4.05 4.01 -12.17
C LEU A 45 5.26 3.55 -11.35
N ALA A 46 5.09 2.49 -10.53
CA ALA A 46 6.17 1.94 -9.71
C ALA A 46 7.35 1.45 -10.57
N ARG A 47 7.06 0.69 -11.64
CA ARG A 47 8.06 0.23 -12.61
C ARG A 47 8.83 1.38 -13.24
N ALA A 48 8.12 2.43 -13.67
CA ALA A 48 8.74 3.60 -14.28
C ALA A 48 9.70 4.35 -13.34
N ARG A 49 9.49 4.25 -12.02
CA ARG A 49 10.37 4.80 -10.98
C ARG A 49 11.41 3.79 -10.45
N GLY A 50 11.52 2.61 -11.06
CA GLY A 50 12.48 1.58 -10.67
C GLY A 50 12.16 0.85 -9.37
N VAL A 51 10.90 0.93 -8.91
CA VAL A 51 10.46 0.26 -7.68
C VAL A 51 10.07 -1.20 -8.01
N PRO A 52 10.52 -2.18 -7.21
CA PRO A 52 10.14 -3.59 -7.38
C PRO A 52 8.62 -3.78 -7.31
N VAL A 53 8.09 -4.63 -8.18
CA VAL A 53 6.67 -5.00 -8.19
C VAL A 53 6.50 -6.52 -8.12
N THR A 54 5.45 -6.98 -7.45
CA THR A 54 5.16 -8.41 -7.29
C THR A 54 3.65 -8.67 -7.25
N THR A 55 3.23 -9.88 -7.59
CA THR A 55 1.86 -10.35 -7.35
C THR A 55 1.67 -10.97 -5.97
N ARG A 56 2.76 -11.19 -5.23
CA ARG A 56 2.75 -11.83 -3.92
C ARG A 56 3.14 -10.81 -2.87
N PHE A 57 2.15 -10.17 -2.25
CA PHE A 57 2.38 -9.11 -1.27
C PHE A 57 3.21 -9.57 -0.06
N MET A 58 3.12 -10.86 0.30
CA MET A 58 3.90 -11.44 1.40
C MET A 58 5.41 -11.42 1.15
N ASP A 59 5.85 -11.34 -0.11
CA ASP A 59 7.27 -11.20 -0.45
C ASP A 59 7.83 -9.82 -0.04
N LEU A 60 6.95 -8.84 0.19
CA LEU A 60 7.32 -7.48 0.60
C LEU A 60 7.29 -7.27 2.11
N VAL A 61 6.81 -8.27 2.87
CA VAL A 61 6.66 -8.16 4.33
C VAL A 61 7.96 -8.62 5.01
N ASP A 62 8.79 -7.66 5.37
CA ASP A 62 10.07 -7.89 6.04
C ASP A 62 10.27 -6.95 7.24
N ALA A 63 11.17 -7.31 8.16
CA ALA A 63 11.53 -6.53 9.34
C ALA A 63 12.16 -5.16 8.99
N ALA A 64 12.67 -4.99 7.77
CA ALA A 64 13.15 -3.71 7.28
C ALA A 64 12.04 -2.74 6.84
N VAL A 65 10.76 -3.11 6.90
CA VAL A 65 9.65 -2.22 6.51
C VAL A 65 9.16 -1.43 7.72
N ASP A 66 9.04 -0.11 7.59
CA ASP A 66 8.48 0.74 8.65
C ASP A 66 6.95 0.79 8.57
N ILE A 67 6.40 0.92 7.35
CA ILE A 67 4.95 1.01 7.13
C ILE A 67 4.53 0.16 5.93
N ILE A 68 3.54 -0.70 6.14
CA ILE A 68 2.80 -1.40 5.09
C ILE A 68 1.49 -0.64 4.85
N ILE A 69 1.29 -0.17 3.63
CA ILE A 69 0.06 0.52 3.23
C ILE A 69 -0.83 -0.44 2.46
N ASP A 70 -1.91 -0.89 3.09
CA ASP A 70 -2.92 -1.76 2.47
C ASP A 70 -4.11 -0.93 1.99
N VAL A 71 -4.22 -0.77 0.67
CA VAL A 71 -5.33 -0.08 -0.02
C VAL A 71 -6.18 -1.05 -0.85
N THR A 72 -6.14 -2.35 -0.51
CA THR A 72 -6.95 -3.38 -1.21
C THR A 72 -8.39 -3.46 -0.73
N GLY A 73 -8.65 -3.02 0.51
CA GLY A 73 -9.92 -3.25 1.20
C GLY A 73 -10.18 -4.71 1.59
N SER A 74 -9.27 -5.64 1.29
CA SER A 74 -9.46 -7.07 1.50
C SER A 74 -9.31 -7.47 2.98
N PRO A 75 -10.33 -8.08 3.61
CA PRO A 75 -10.19 -8.65 4.94
C PRO A 75 -9.11 -9.74 5.00
N GLN A 76 -8.92 -10.49 3.90
CA GLN A 76 -7.93 -11.56 3.83
C GLN A 76 -6.50 -11.02 3.85
N VAL A 77 -6.22 -9.92 3.14
CA VAL A 77 -4.90 -9.26 3.17
C VAL A 77 -4.62 -8.77 4.58
N ARG A 78 -5.58 -8.09 5.20
CA ARG A 78 -5.49 -7.60 6.57
C ARG A 78 -5.16 -8.69 7.58
N GLU A 79 -5.87 -9.81 7.52
CA GLU A 79 -5.67 -10.93 8.43
C GLU A 79 -4.31 -11.60 8.19
N SER A 80 -3.92 -11.78 6.93
CA SER A 80 -2.62 -12.34 6.56
C SER A 80 -1.46 -11.50 7.09
N LEU A 81 -1.54 -10.16 6.95
CA LEU A 81 -0.53 -9.25 7.47
C LEU A 81 -0.46 -9.31 9.00
N ARG A 82 -1.61 -9.25 9.69
CA ARG A 82 -1.66 -9.35 11.16
C ARG A 82 -1.05 -10.66 11.65
N SER A 83 -1.47 -11.78 11.07
CA SER A 83 -0.95 -13.11 11.39
C SER A 83 0.57 -13.17 11.20
N LYS A 84 1.09 -12.58 10.12
CA LYS A 84 2.53 -12.53 9.86
C LYS A 84 3.31 -11.72 10.90
N MET A 85 2.78 -10.58 11.33
CA MET A 85 3.42 -9.76 12.37
C MET A 85 3.54 -10.53 13.69
N VAL A 86 2.48 -11.26 14.07
CA VAL A 86 2.48 -12.10 15.27
C VAL A 86 3.45 -13.26 15.14
N GLU A 87 3.39 -14.01 14.02
CA GLU A 87 4.26 -15.17 13.75
C GLU A 87 5.75 -14.81 13.83
N THR A 88 6.12 -13.64 13.28
CA THR A 88 7.52 -13.19 13.22
C THR A 88 7.95 -12.37 14.44
N GLY A 89 7.04 -12.07 15.36
CA GLY A 89 7.32 -11.16 16.48
C GLY A 89 7.66 -9.73 16.04
N ASN A 90 7.23 -9.32 14.85
CA ASN A 90 7.51 -8.00 14.30
C ASN A 90 6.62 -6.95 14.97
N THR A 91 7.23 -6.17 15.86
CA THR A 91 6.59 -5.04 16.56
C THR A 91 7.01 -3.68 16.02
N HIS A 92 7.88 -3.67 15.00
CA HIS A 92 8.44 -2.48 14.38
C HIS A 92 7.53 -1.93 13.28
N THR A 93 7.04 -2.82 12.40
CA THR A 93 6.25 -2.43 11.23
C THR A 93 4.81 -2.04 11.61
N LEU A 94 4.34 -0.91 11.09
CA LEU A 94 2.95 -0.47 11.22
C LEU A 94 2.13 -0.80 9.96
N ILE A 95 0.89 -1.23 10.15
CA ILE A 95 -0.05 -1.49 9.04
C ILE A 95 -1.02 -0.30 8.94
N MET A 96 -0.90 0.48 7.86
CA MET A 96 -1.85 1.52 7.50
C MET A 96 -2.94 0.91 6.62
N HIS A 97 -4.15 0.86 7.15
CA HIS A 97 -5.32 0.30 6.46
C HIS A 97 -5.95 1.31 5.49
N GLU A 98 -6.71 0.81 4.52
CA GLU A 98 -7.34 1.58 3.45
C GLU A 98 -8.10 2.82 3.94
N ALA A 99 -8.91 2.70 5.00
CA ALA A 99 -9.68 3.83 5.54
C ALA A 99 -8.80 5.02 5.95
N ILE A 100 -7.61 4.74 6.50
CA ILE A 100 -6.65 5.79 6.89
C ILE A 100 -6.03 6.39 5.62
N ALA A 101 -5.66 5.56 4.65
CA ALA A 101 -5.15 6.04 3.36
C ALA A 101 -6.15 6.96 2.64
N LEU A 102 -7.43 6.56 2.57
CA LEU A 102 -8.51 7.35 1.99
C LEU A 102 -8.73 8.66 2.74
N LEU A 103 -8.68 8.65 4.07
CA LEU A 103 -8.76 9.87 4.88
C LEU A 103 -7.61 10.83 4.54
N MET A 104 -6.36 10.33 4.53
CA MET A 104 -5.18 11.15 4.23
C MET A 104 -5.23 11.74 2.83
N MET A 105 -5.64 10.93 1.85
CA MET A 105 -5.86 11.41 0.48
C MET A 105 -6.97 12.45 0.40
N SER A 106 -8.08 12.24 1.11
CA SER A 106 -9.20 13.19 1.14
C SER A 106 -8.80 14.54 1.73
N LEU A 107 -8.05 14.50 2.83
CA LEU A 107 -7.48 15.69 3.48
C LEU A 107 -6.50 16.40 2.54
N SER A 108 -5.61 15.66 1.87
CA SER A 108 -4.65 16.23 0.91
C SER A 108 -5.33 16.83 -0.32
N ALA A 109 -6.43 16.25 -0.79
CA ALA A 109 -7.15 16.69 -1.98
C ALA A 109 -8.18 17.80 -1.68
N GLY A 110 -8.48 18.08 -0.41
CA GLY A 110 -9.52 19.01 0.00
C GLY A 110 -10.95 18.54 -0.36
N ARG A 111 -11.14 17.26 -0.67
CA ARG A 111 -12.43 16.66 -1.04
C ARG A 111 -12.45 15.18 -0.67
N LEU A 112 -13.63 14.63 -0.41
CA LEU A 112 -13.78 13.20 -0.14
C LEU A 112 -13.32 12.38 -1.36
N VAL A 113 -12.35 11.49 -1.13
CA VAL A 113 -11.93 10.45 -2.06
C VAL A 113 -12.61 9.16 -1.64
N THR A 114 -13.44 8.61 -2.51
CA THR A 114 -14.09 7.31 -2.30
C THR A 114 -13.28 6.21 -2.96
N SER A 115 -13.28 5.01 -2.37
CA SER A 115 -12.76 3.84 -3.08
C SER A 115 -13.74 3.46 -4.18
N LYS A 116 -13.23 2.90 -5.28
CA LYS A 116 -14.07 2.27 -6.30
C LYS A 116 -14.55 0.86 -5.90
N HIS A 117 -14.33 0.43 -4.65
CA HIS A 117 -14.69 -0.89 -4.16
C HIS A 117 -16.01 -0.89 -3.35
N SER A 118 -16.67 0.26 -3.22
CA SER A 118 -17.95 0.38 -2.52
C SER A 118 -19.16 -0.19 -3.27
N ASP A 119 -19.01 -0.62 -4.53
CA ASP A 119 -20.13 -1.15 -5.34
C ASP A 119 -20.04 -2.66 -5.62
N LEU A 120 -19.08 -3.37 -5.00
CA LEU A 120 -19.02 -4.82 -5.03
C LEU A 120 -19.09 -5.33 -3.59
N GLU A 121 -20.27 -5.16 -2.99
CA GLU A 121 -20.72 -6.13 -1.99
C GLU A 121 -20.56 -7.51 -2.61
N TYR A 122 -19.71 -8.34 -2.00
CA TYR A 122 -19.59 -9.75 -2.32
C TYR A 122 -20.96 -10.39 -2.11
N SER A 123 -21.70 -10.56 -3.20
CA SER A 123 -22.86 -11.44 -3.26
C SER A 123 -22.44 -12.91 -3.29
#